data_AF-A0A6N7ZKS3-F1
#
_entry.id   AF-A0A6N7ZKS3-F1
#
_cell.length_a   1.000
_cell.length_b   1.000
_cell.length_c   1.000
_cell.angle_alpha   90.00
_cell.angle_beta   90.00
_cell.angle_gamma   90.00
#
_symmetry.space_group_name_H-M   'P 1'
#
loop_
_entity.id
_entity.type
_entity.pdbx_description
1 polymer ?
#
loop_
_entity_poly.entity_id
_entity_poly.type
_entity_poly.pdbx_seq_one_letter_code
_entity_poly.pdbx_strand_id
1 'polypeptide(L)'
;MRGERDREQTPAEDVATSAPPVVELPYGEAAVGAGATTVVAGIPSGYPRTTDGAVSAALTYANAAGTALFVTPEKRTQIAETIYTPAARENGVLTDEVAAAVQDELNVTPDGLGLRADGTIDASRRAFAECLYQYGAYRVDDVDASTDPSEVVVTTWAPCLNGVGSADDGSAVQVRWSEATTTMRWSGTDWQIAETTYPTHTPPAPDQPRAVNVSLTERARLLGDGWVVPADATDTFDPTIGIGEL
;
A
#
# COMPACT_ATOMS: atom_id res chain seq x y z
N MET A 1 -66.86 -19.05 -50.15
CA MET A 1 -65.55 -19.64 -50.54
C MET A 1 -64.46 -18.66 -50.11
N ARG A 2 -63.58 -19.14 -49.21
CA ARG A 2 -62.27 -18.63 -48.77
C ARG A 2 -62.09 -17.11 -48.54
N GLY A 3 -62.05 -16.76 -47.26
CA GLY A 3 -61.55 -15.49 -46.74
C GLY A 3 -60.02 -15.42 -46.67
N GLU A 4 -59.57 -14.18 -46.47
CA GLU A 4 -58.21 -13.72 -46.23
C GLU A 4 -57.45 -14.56 -45.21
N ARG A 5 -56.15 -14.76 -45.48
CA ARG A 5 -55.16 -15.18 -44.48
C ARG A 5 -54.16 -14.06 -44.32
N ASP A 6 -54.18 -13.52 -43.11
CA ASP A 6 -53.25 -12.59 -42.53
C ASP A 6 -51.80 -13.08 -42.68
N ARG A 7 -50.92 -12.14 -43.02
CA ARG A 7 -49.47 -12.29 -42.88
C ARG A 7 -49.12 -11.94 -41.44
N GLU A 8 -48.97 -12.93 -40.59
CA GLU A 8 -48.27 -12.78 -39.31
C GLU A 8 -46.80 -12.42 -39.59
N GLN A 9 -46.44 -11.18 -39.23
CA GLN A 9 -45.05 -10.75 -39.07
C GLN A 9 -44.55 -11.28 -37.73
N THR A 10 -43.56 -12.16 -37.77
CA THR A 10 -42.77 -12.56 -36.61
C THR A 10 -42.03 -11.33 -36.06
N PRO A 11 -42.10 -11.01 -34.75
CA PRO A 11 -41.27 -9.95 -34.18
C PRO A 11 -39.81 -10.42 -34.18
N ALA A 12 -38.91 -9.55 -34.64
CA ALA A 12 -37.48 -9.74 -34.45
C ALA A 12 -37.16 -9.75 -32.97
N GLU A 13 -36.48 -10.81 -32.53
CA GLU A 13 -35.92 -10.95 -31.18
C GLU A 13 -34.91 -9.81 -30.95
N ASP A 14 -35.25 -8.93 -30.02
CA ASP A 14 -34.40 -7.83 -29.57
C ASP A 14 -33.22 -8.45 -28.79
N VAL A 15 -32.10 -8.66 -29.49
CA VAL A 15 -30.84 -9.07 -28.85
C VAL A 15 -30.30 -7.84 -28.13
N ALA A 16 -30.80 -7.64 -26.91
CA ALA A 16 -30.17 -6.75 -25.95
C ALA A 16 -28.71 -7.20 -25.78
N THR A 17 -27.79 -6.43 -26.36
CA THR A 17 -26.37 -6.56 -26.10
C THR A 17 -26.16 -6.14 -24.64
N SER A 18 -26.23 -7.10 -23.72
CA SER A 18 -25.83 -6.85 -22.34
C SER A 18 -24.34 -6.54 -22.35
N ALA A 19 -23.97 -5.33 -21.92
CA ALA A 19 -22.58 -5.04 -21.62
C ALA A 19 -22.03 -6.12 -20.68
N PRO A 20 -20.77 -6.56 -20.84
CA PRO A 20 -20.18 -7.51 -19.91
C PRO A 20 -20.25 -6.95 -18.49
N PRO A 21 -20.42 -7.80 -17.46
CA PRO A 21 -20.45 -7.33 -16.08
C PRO A 21 -19.15 -6.59 -15.75
N VAL A 22 -19.28 -5.43 -15.10
CA VAL A 22 -18.12 -4.70 -14.56
C VAL A 22 -17.53 -5.57 -13.46
N VAL A 23 -16.26 -5.96 -13.62
CA VAL A 23 -15.52 -6.66 -12.58
C VAL A 23 -15.08 -5.61 -11.57
N GLU A 24 -15.52 -5.75 -10.32
CA GLU A 24 -15.13 -4.89 -9.20
C GLU A 24 -14.46 -5.74 -8.13
N LEU A 25 -13.41 -5.19 -7.49
CA LEU A 25 -12.81 -5.82 -6.33
C LEU A 25 -13.69 -5.55 -5.10
N PRO A 26 -13.87 -6.53 -4.20
CA PRO A 26 -14.60 -6.29 -2.95
C PRO A 26 -13.82 -5.32 -2.05
N TYR A 27 -14.57 -4.55 -1.25
CA TYR A 27 -14.02 -3.78 -0.14
C TYR A 27 -13.75 -4.70 1.06
N GLY A 28 -12.59 -4.53 1.68
CA GLY A 28 -12.24 -5.16 2.95
C GLY A 28 -12.53 -4.27 4.15
N GLU A 29 -12.23 -4.78 5.35
CA GLU A 29 -12.33 -4.01 6.60
C GLU A 29 -11.00 -3.36 7.00
N ALA A 30 -9.88 -3.84 6.44
CA ALA A 30 -8.55 -3.34 6.75
C ALA A 30 -8.22 -2.06 5.97
N ALA A 31 -7.58 -1.13 6.65
CA ALA A 31 -6.93 0.07 6.10
C ALA A 31 -5.75 0.47 7.01
N VAL A 32 -4.92 1.42 6.56
CA VAL A 32 -3.83 1.96 7.39
C VAL A 32 -4.42 2.50 8.71
N GLY A 33 -3.86 2.05 9.84
CA GLY A 33 -4.30 2.43 11.19
C GLY A 33 -5.66 1.90 11.64
N ALA A 34 -6.45 1.25 10.78
CA ALA A 34 -7.76 0.75 11.15
C ALA A 34 -7.66 -0.33 12.24
N GLY A 35 -8.48 -0.21 13.30
CA GLY A 35 -8.48 -1.15 14.42
C GLY A 35 -7.33 -0.98 15.42
N ALA A 36 -6.38 -0.05 15.20
CA ALA A 36 -5.36 0.26 16.19
C ALA A 36 -5.98 0.85 17.47
N THR A 37 -5.49 0.44 18.63
CA THR A 37 -6.01 0.86 19.95
C THR A 37 -5.07 1.78 20.71
N THR A 38 -3.83 1.91 20.25
CA THR A 38 -2.80 2.75 20.87
C THR A 38 -1.81 3.29 19.83
N VAL A 39 -0.87 4.11 20.28
CA VAL A 39 0.24 4.60 19.48
C VAL A 39 1.55 4.31 20.22
N VAL A 40 2.44 3.52 19.60
CA VAL A 40 3.76 3.18 20.15
C VAL A 40 4.82 3.73 19.22
N ALA A 41 5.80 4.45 19.76
CA ALA A 41 6.82 5.13 18.96
C ALA A 41 6.23 6.03 17.84
N GLY A 42 5.02 6.57 17.99
CA GLY A 42 4.37 7.39 16.96
C GLY A 42 3.68 6.58 15.85
N ILE A 43 3.61 5.26 15.99
CA ILE A 43 3.00 4.34 15.03
C ILE A 43 1.69 3.81 15.63
N PRO A 44 0.57 3.81 14.89
CA PRO A 44 -0.65 3.14 15.32
C PRO A 44 -0.38 1.64 15.55
N SER A 45 -0.75 1.15 16.74
CA SER A 45 -0.44 -0.20 17.24
C SER A 45 -1.59 -0.76 18.10
N GLY A 46 -1.43 -1.99 18.57
CA GLY A 46 -2.41 -2.71 19.37
C GLY A 46 -3.61 -3.16 18.55
N TYR A 47 -3.33 -3.70 17.36
CA TYR A 47 -4.35 -4.20 16.45
C TYR A 47 -5.00 -5.48 17.02
N PRO A 48 -6.27 -5.76 16.69
CA PRO A 48 -6.91 -7.00 17.12
C PRO A 48 -6.21 -8.21 16.48
N ARG A 49 -6.11 -9.31 17.23
CA ARG A 49 -5.56 -10.59 16.75
C ARG A 49 -6.55 -11.28 15.81
N THR A 50 -6.68 -10.74 14.62
CA THR A 50 -7.59 -11.14 13.54
C THR A 50 -6.88 -10.96 12.21
N THR A 51 -7.39 -11.56 11.14
CA THR A 51 -6.85 -11.38 9.79
C THR A 51 -6.83 -9.92 9.38
N ASP A 52 -7.94 -9.18 9.53
CA ASP A 52 -7.99 -7.76 9.17
C ASP A 52 -7.08 -6.90 10.05
N GLY A 53 -6.96 -7.22 11.34
CA GLY A 53 -5.98 -6.57 12.21
C GLY A 53 -4.54 -6.79 11.76
N ALA A 54 -4.20 -8.00 11.26
CA ALA A 54 -2.89 -8.29 10.70
C ALA A 54 -2.63 -7.52 9.40
N VAL A 55 -3.63 -7.42 8.52
CA VAL A 55 -3.56 -6.64 7.28
C VAL A 55 -3.36 -5.16 7.61
N SER A 56 -4.18 -4.57 8.47
CA SER A 56 -4.04 -3.17 8.91
C SER A 56 -2.68 -2.88 9.54
N ALA A 57 -2.16 -3.80 10.36
CA ALA A 57 -0.81 -3.73 10.88
C ALA A 57 0.23 -3.78 9.76
N ALA A 58 0.10 -4.69 8.79
CA ALA A 58 1.04 -4.82 7.67
C ALA A 58 1.15 -3.52 6.84
N LEU A 59 0.00 -2.93 6.46
CA LEU A 59 -0.03 -1.67 5.71
C LEU A 59 0.62 -0.54 6.50
N THR A 60 0.32 -0.45 7.79
CA THR A 60 0.86 0.61 8.67
C THR A 60 2.36 0.44 8.91
N TYR A 61 2.81 -0.78 9.17
CA TYR A 61 4.19 -1.07 9.53
C TYR A 61 5.14 -1.04 8.33
N ALA A 62 4.65 -1.33 7.13
CA ALA A 62 5.41 -1.10 5.90
C ALA A 62 5.73 0.40 5.72
N ASN A 63 4.76 1.29 5.90
CA ASN A 63 5.00 2.74 5.87
C ASN A 63 5.91 3.19 7.02
N ALA A 64 5.71 2.65 8.23
CA ALA A 64 6.57 2.95 9.37
C ALA A 64 8.04 2.57 9.10
N ALA A 65 8.30 1.42 8.47
CA ALA A 65 9.65 0.99 8.10
C ALA A 65 10.33 1.99 7.15
N GLY A 66 9.61 2.49 6.15
CA GLY A 66 10.12 3.52 5.23
C GLY A 66 10.42 4.84 5.94
N THR A 67 9.50 5.34 6.77
CA THR A 67 9.71 6.58 7.55
C THR A 67 10.86 6.48 8.55
N ALA A 68 11.15 5.27 9.07
CA ALA A 68 12.23 5.06 10.03
C ALA A 68 13.64 5.21 9.42
N LEU A 69 13.75 5.30 8.10
CA LEU A 69 14.97 5.70 7.42
C LEU A 69 15.29 7.18 7.63
N PHE A 70 14.33 8.01 8.06
CA PHE A 70 14.47 9.46 8.20
C PHE A 70 14.14 9.94 9.62
N VAL A 71 14.65 9.21 10.61
CA VAL A 71 14.58 9.58 12.03
C VAL A 71 15.93 9.33 12.71
N THR A 72 16.07 9.80 13.96
CA THR A 72 17.27 9.53 14.77
C THR A 72 17.49 8.02 15.02
N PRO A 73 18.73 7.56 15.26
CA PRO A 73 19.03 6.17 15.59
C PRO A 73 18.20 5.59 16.75
N GLU A 74 17.99 6.39 17.80
CA GLU A 74 17.19 5.97 18.96
C GLU A 74 15.73 5.75 18.56
N LYS A 75 15.19 6.66 17.74
CA LYS A 75 13.81 6.56 17.25
C LYS A 75 13.64 5.39 16.28
N ARG A 76 14.60 5.18 15.39
CA ARG A 76 14.64 4.05 14.46
C ARG A 76 14.62 2.73 15.20
N THR A 77 15.43 2.62 16.26
CA THR A 77 15.45 1.43 17.12
C THR A 77 14.06 1.20 17.71
N GLN A 78 13.44 2.22 18.34
CA GLN A 78 12.08 2.10 18.90
C GLN A 78 11.04 1.66 17.87
N ILE A 79 11.10 2.22 16.65
CA ILE A 79 10.23 1.81 15.55
C ILE A 79 10.48 0.35 15.19
N ALA A 80 11.74 -0.06 15.02
CA ALA A 80 12.11 -1.44 14.71
C ALA A 80 11.58 -2.42 15.77
N GLU A 81 11.70 -2.10 17.06
CA GLU A 81 11.18 -2.95 18.14
C GLU A 81 9.66 -3.06 18.14
N THR A 82 8.98 -2.01 17.67
CA THR A 82 7.52 -1.96 17.55
C THR A 82 7.07 -2.87 16.40
N ILE A 83 7.67 -2.71 15.22
CA ILE A 83 7.12 -3.26 13.98
C ILE A 83 7.70 -4.60 13.55
N TYR A 84 8.90 -4.97 14.00
CA TYR A 84 9.57 -6.21 13.58
C TYR A 84 9.66 -7.21 14.72
N THR A 85 9.49 -8.50 14.38
CA THR A 85 9.80 -9.59 15.32
C THR A 85 11.29 -9.55 15.72
N PRO A 86 11.68 -10.10 16.88
CA PRO A 86 13.09 -10.19 17.27
C PRO A 86 13.99 -10.81 16.19
N ALA A 87 13.55 -11.92 15.58
CA ALA A 87 14.30 -12.58 14.51
C ALA A 87 14.42 -11.72 13.25
N ALA A 88 13.37 -10.99 12.86
CA ALA A 88 13.43 -10.09 11.71
C ALA A 88 14.43 -8.93 11.92
N ARG A 89 14.54 -8.41 13.15
CA ARG A 89 15.52 -7.36 13.49
C ARG A 89 16.96 -7.84 13.35
N GLU A 90 17.23 -9.08 13.73
CA GLU A 90 18.57 -9.69 13.59
C GLU A 90 19.03 -9.81 12.13
N ASN A 91 18.10 -9.83 11.17
CA ASN A 91 18.40 -9.84 9.74
C ASN A 91 18.83 -8.47 9.18
N GLY A 92 18.87 -7.42 10.01
CA GLY A 92 19.42 -6.12 9.62
C GLY A 92 18.55 -5.27 8.70
N VAL A 93 17.22 -5.48 8.72
CA VAL A 93 16.27 -4.79 7.83
C VAL A 93 16.17 -3.27 8.03
N LEU A 94 16.56 -2.75 9.21
CA LEU A 94 16.43 -1.32 9.55
C LEU A 94 17.61 -0.84 10.42
N THR A 95 18.82 -0.88 9.86
CA THR A 95 20.05 -0.45 10.56
C THR A 95 20.40 1.01 10.27
N ASP A 96 21.28 1.58 11.12
CA ASP A 96 21.82 2.93 10.92
C ASP A 96 22.63 3.05 9.63
N GLU A 97 23.31 1.98 9.21
CA GLU A 97 24.06 1.94 7.96
C GLU A 97 23.14 2.02 6.74
N VAL A 98 22.04 1.25 6.74
CA VAL A 98 21.03 1.30 5.68
C VAL A 98 20.40 2.70 5.62
N ALA A 99 20.04 3.26 6.77
CA ALA A 99 19.46 4.59 6.82
C ALA A 99 20.43 5.67 6.32
N ALA A 100 21.70 5.64 6.73
CA ALA A 100 22.71 6.59 6.26
C ALA A 100 22.91 6.49 4.74
N ALA A 101 22.97 5.28 4.19
CA ALA A 101 23.11 5.06 2.75
C ALA A 101 21.94 5.67 1.96
N VAL A 102 20.70 5.47 2.42
CA VAL A 102 19.51 6.05 1.79
C VAL A 102 19.45 7.57 1.94
N GLN A 103 19.80 8.10 3.12
CA GLN A 103 19.84 9.55 3.37
C GLN A 103 20.87 10.24 2.46
N ASP A 104 22.05 9.63 2.28
CA ASP A 104 23.10 10.12 1.40
C ASP A 104 22.66 10.05 -0.07
N GLU A 105 22.05 8.94 -0.51
CA GLU A 105 21.53 8.79 -1.87
C GLU A 105 20.48 9.87 -2.21
N LEU A 106 19.60 10.16 -1.26
CA LEU A 106 18.55 11.17 -1.42
C LEU A 106 19.02 12.60 -1.14
N ASN A 107 20.26 12.79 -0.66
CA ASN A 107 20.80 14.08 -0.24
C ASN A 107 19.89 14.81 0.76
N VAL A 108 19.58 14.13 1.87
CA VAL A 108 18.71 14.62 2.95
C VAL A 108 19.41 14.56 4.32
N THR A 109 18.90 15.30 5.29
CA THR A 109 19.29 15.16 6.70
C THR A 109 18.79 13.84 7.29
N PRO A 110 19.27 13.45 8.49
CA PRO A 110 18.73 12.28 9.19
C PRO A 110 17.22 12.35 9.46
N ASP A 111 16.63 13.56 9.51
CA ASP A 111 15.19 13.78 9.67
C ASP A 111 14.45 13.93 8.31
N GLY A 112 15.11 13.58 7.20
CA GLY A 112 14.53 13.58 5.86
C GLY A 112 14.36 14.96 5.23
N LEU A 113 15.03 16.00 5.74
CA LEU A 113 14.96 17.34 5.14
C LEU A 113 15.94 17.44 3.97
N GLY A 114 15.51 17.97 2.82
CA GLY A 114 16.38 18.15 1.65
C GLY A 114 17.61 18.99 1.96
N LEU A 115 18.74 18.64 1.36
CA LEU A 115 19.96 19.45 1.38
C LEU A 115 20.17 20.17 0.03
N ARG A 116 20.73 21.38 0.09
CA ARG A 116 21.24 22.10 -1.08
C ARG A 116 22.65 21.65 -1.42
N ALA A 117 23.14 22.04 -2.60
CA ALA A 117 24.49 21.72 -3.06
C ALA A 117 25.60 22.26 -2.15
N ASP A 118 25.33 23.30 -1.36
CA ASP A 118 26.26 23.87 -0.37
C ASP A 118 26.13 23.24 1.03
N GLY A 119 25.29 22.22 1.18
CA GLY A 119 25.02 21.52 2.45
C GLY A 119 24.04 22.24 3.37
N THR A 120 23.44 23.36 2.96
CA THR A 120 22.39 24.02 3.75
C THR A 120 21.06 23.29 3.64
N ILE A 121 20.26 23.33 4.71
CA ILE A 121 18.95 22.67 4.75
C ILE A 121 17.94 23.43 3.88
N ASP A 122 17.27 22.71 2.99
CA ASP A 122 16.07 23.14 2.30
C ASP A 122 14.83 22.64 3.04
N ALA A 123 14.36 23.45 3.99
CA ALA A 123 13.19 23.13 4.79
C ALA A 123 11.88 23.06 3.98
N SER A 124 11.86 23.35 2.67
CA SER A 124 10.68 23.10 1.83
C SER A 124 10.63 21.68 1.25
N ARG A 125 11.77 20.98 1.21
CA ARG A 125 11.91 19.67 0.56
C ARG A 125 12.02 18.54 1.57
N ARG A 126 11.34 17.41 1.32
CA ARG A 126 11.32 16.24 2.21
C ARG A 126 11.49 14.95 1.44
N ALA A 127 12.10 13.96 2.10
CA ALA A 127 12.11 12.58 1.63
C ALA A 127 10.70 11.98 1.67
N PHE A 128 10.36 11.24 0.62
CA PHE A 128 9.20 10.36 0.53
C PHE A 128 9.71 8.92 0.43
N ALA A 129 9.15 8.02 1.25
CA ALA A 129 9.45 6.60 1.25
C ALA A 129 8.26 5.81 1.80
N GLU A 130 7.10 6.00 1.19
CA GLU A 130 5.83 5.46 1.67
C GLU A 130 4.97 4.93 0.53
N CYS A 131 4.10 3.99 0.84
CA CYS A 131 3.11 3.44 -0.07
C CYS A 131 1.72 4.00 0.27
N LEU A 132 0.99 4.38 -0.77
CA LEU A 132 -0.36 4.95 -0.66
C LEU A 132 -1.38 3.81 -0.78
N TYR A 133 -1.53 3.04 0.29
CA TYR A 133 -2.33 1.82 0.27
C TYR A 133 -3.81 2.04 -0.07
N GLN A 134 -4.37 3.23 0.22
CA GLN A 134 -5.72 3.60 -0.20
C GLN A 134 -5.92 3.62 -1.73
N TYR A 135 -4.82 3.73 -2.50
CA TYR A 135 -4.82 3.63 -3.97
C TYR A 135 -4.43 2.25 -4.50
N GLY A 136 -4.20 1.30 -3.59
CA GLY A 136 -3.80 -0.05 -3.89
C GLY A 136 -4.91 -1.07 -3.68
N ALA A 137 -4.46 -2.30 -3.47
CA ALA A 137 -5.22 -3.48 -3.08
C ALA A 137 -4.33 -4.41 -2.24
N TYR A 138 -4.95 -5.38 -1.58
CA TYR A 138 -4.26 -6.44 -0.87
C TYR A 138 -4.93 -7.79 -1.10
N ARG A 139 -4.22 -8.86 -0.78
CA ARG A 139 -4.72 -10.23 -0.74
C ARG A 139 -4.14 -10.93 0.48
N VAL A 140 -4.96 -11.72 1.15
CA VAL A 140 -4.51 -12.64 2.20
C VAL A 140 -4.15 -13.96 1.50
N ASP A 141 -2.86 -14.28 1.45
CA ASP A 141 -2.37 -15.49 0.78
C ASP A 141 -2.45 -16.72 1.67
N ASP A 142 -2.23 -16.54 2.97
CA ASP A 142 -2.28 -17.61 3.95
C ASP A 142 -2.67 -17.07 5.33
N VAL A 143 -3.34 -17.92 6.10
CA VAL A 143 -3.71 -17.68 7.49
C VAL A 143 -3.75 -19.02 8.20
N ASP A 144 -3.14 -19.11 9.39
CA ASP A 144 -3.30 -20.34 10.16
C ASP A 144 -4.79 -20.59 10.48
N ALA A 145 -5.21 -21.86 10.49
CA ALA A 145 -6.63 -22.24 10.54
C ALA A 145 -7.25 -22.07 11.96
N SER A 146 -7.01 -20.92 12.59
CA SER A 146 -7.48 -20.52 13.91
C SER A 146 -8.44 -19.34 13.80
N THR A 147 -9.41 -19.26 14.71
CA THR A 147 -10.20 -18.03 14.92
C THR A 147 -9.40 -16.92 15.59
N ASP A 148 -8.20 -17.24 16.07
CA ASP A 148 -7.24 -16.35 16.72
C ASP A 148 -5.85 -16.59 16.09
N PRO A 149 -5.59 -16.05 14.89
CA PRO A 149 -4.42 -16.43 14.12
C PRO A 149 -3.13 -15.94 14.75
N SER A 150 -2.07 -16.74 14.67
CA SER A 150 -0.71 -16.39 15.07
C SER A 150 0.15 -15.92 13.91
N GLU A 151 -0.21 -16.29 12.68
CA GLU A 151 0.47 -15.90 11.45
C GLU A 151 -0.54 -15.58 10.34
N VAL A 152 -0.29 -14.50 9.61
CA VAL A 152 -1.06 -14.09 8.43
C VAL A 152 -0.08 -13.62 7.37
N VAL A 153 -0.21 -14.14 6.14
CA VAL A 153 0.60 -13.74 4.99
C VAL A 153 -0.23 -12.84 4.09
N VAL A 154 0.25 -11.63 3.85
CA VAL A 154 -0.48 -10.59 3.11
C VAL A 154 0.37 -10.12 1.93
N THR A 155 -0.16 -10.23 0.72
CA THR A 155 0.40 -9.54 -0.44
C THR A 155 -0.30 -8.21 -0.64
N THR A 156 0.49 -7.16 -0.85
CA THR A 156 0.01 -5.80 -1.12
C THR A 156 0.42 -5.37 -2.52
N TRP A 157 -0.42 -4.57 -3.16
CA TRP A 157 -0.12 -3.89 -4.43
C TRP A 157 -0.52 -2.43 -4.28
N ALA A 158 0.44 -1.51 -4.40
CA ALA A 158 0.19 -0.09 -4.18
C ALA A 158 1.21 0.79 -4.91
N PRO A 159 0.87 2.06 -5.19
CA PRO A 159 1.84 3.05 -5.62
C PRO A 159 2.67 3.48 -4.41
N CYS A 160 3.99 3.40 -4.54
CA CYS A 160 4.93 3.86 -3.53
C CYS A 160 5.75 5.03 -4.06
N LEU A 161 5.91 6.03 -3.21
CA LEU A 161 6.67 7.25 -3.47
C LEU A 161 8.09 7.07 -2.94
N ASN A 162 9.07 7.35 -3.79
CA ASN A 162 10.48 7.38 -3.39
C ASN A 162 11.18 8.59 -3.99
N GLY A 163 11.77 9.44 -3.16
CA GLY A 163 12.56 10.57 -3.63
C GLY A 163 12.46 11.77 -2.71
N VAL A 164 12.79 12.96 -3.23
CA VAL A 164 12.78 14.20 -2.45
C VAL A 164 12.01 15.29 -3.18
N GLY A 165 10.87 15.68 -2.63
CA GLY A 165 9.97 16.66 -3.23
C GLY A 165 9.53 17.75 -2.25
N SER A 166 8.71 18.66 -2.72
CA SER A 166 7.98 19.64 -1.92
C SER A 166 6.50 19.67 -2.33
N ALA A 167 5.71 20.45 -1.61
CA ALA A 167 4.29 20.66 -1.95
C ALA A 167 4.07 21.22 -3.36
N ASP A 168 5.07 21.91 -3.93
CA ASP A 168 4.97 22.57 -5.24
C ASP A 168 5.82 21.86 -6.32
N ASP A 169 6.72 20.94 -5.96
CA ASP A 169 7.64 20.27 -6.88
C ASP A 169 7.87 18.80 -6.49
N GLY A 170 7.20 17.89 -7.21
CA GLY A 170 7.35 16.44 -7.08
C GLY A 170 8.30 15.83 -8.12
N SER A 171 9.01 16.61 -8.94
CA SER A 171 9.71 16.10 -10.13
C SER A 171 10.83 15.08 -9.83
N ALA A 172 11.38 15.11 -8.61
CA ALA A 172 12.37 14.17 -8.11
C ALA A 172 11.77 13.05 -7.23
N VAL A 173 10.44 12.97 -7.11
CA VAL A 173 9.72 11.87 -6.47
C VAL A 173 9.29 10.89 -7.55
N GLN A 174 9.76 9.66 -7.41
CA GLN A 174 9.39 8.56 -8.30
C GLN A 174 8.17 7.85 -7.74
N VAL A 175 7.23 7.55 -8.62
CA VAL A 175 6.12 6.63 -8.33
C VAL A 175 6.48 5.26 -8.86
N ARG A 176 6.46 4.27 -7.98
CA ARG A 176 6.63 2.86 -8.34
C ARG A 176 5.44 2.06 -7.85
N TRP A 177 4.75 1.42 -8.77
CA TRP A 177 3.79 0.36 -8.45
C TRP A 177 4.54 -0.86 -7.92
N SER A 178 4.30 -1.17 -6.66
CA SER A 178 5.04 -2.18 -5.91
C SER A 178 4.11 -3.28 -5.48
N GLU A 179 4.61 -4.51 -5.55
CA GLU A 179 4.00 -5.68 -4.95
C GLU A 179 4.96 -6.24 -3.90
N ALA A 180 4.44 -6.56 -2.72
CA ALA A 180 5.23 -7.12 -1.62
C ALA A 180 4.38 -8.10 -0.81
N THR A 181 4.96 -9.25 -0.48
CA THR A 181 4.37 -10.26 0.40
C THR A 181 4.99 -10.14 1.78
N THR A 182 4.16 -9.82 2.78
CA THR A 182 4.57 -9.61 4.17
C THR A 182 3.98 -10.70 5.05
N THR A 183 4.85 -11.40 5.77
CA THR A 183 4.47 -12.36 6.81
C THR A 183 4.33 -11.62 8.13
N MET A 184 3.11 -11.55 8.65
CA MET A 184 2.79 -10.98 9.95
C MET A 184 2.73 -12.08 10.99
N ARG A 185 3.33 -11.85 12.16
CA ARG A 185 3.26 -12.74 13.31
C ARG A 185 2.75 -12.02 14.54
N TRP A 186 1.85 -12.68 15.26
CA TRP A 186 1.42 -12.20 16.57
C TRP A 186 2.54 -12.38 17.59
N SER A 187 2.90 -11.32 18.28
CA SER A 187 4.00 -11.29 19.26
C SER A 187 3.59 -10.48 20.48
N GLY A 188 3.36 -11.17 21.60
CA GLY A 188 2.90 -10.54 22.83
C GLY A 188 1.49 -9.96 22.68
N THR A 189 1.41 -8.66 22.41
CA THR A 189 0.16 -7.88 22.40
C THR A 189 -0.18 -7.29 21.03
N ASP A 190 0.61 -7.54 20.00
CA ASP A 190 0.39 -6.97 18.67
C ASP A 190 0.93 -7.86 17.54
N TRP A 191 0.55 -7.53 16.31
CA TRP A 191 1.19 -8.05 15.11
C TRP A 191 2.58 -7.44 14.94
N GLN A 192 3.51 -8.18 14.31
CA GLN A 192 4.83 -7.70 13.91
C GLN A 192 5.22 -8.33 12.57
N ILE A 193 6.01 -7.61 11.77
CA ILE A 193 6.59 -8.11 10.53
C ILE A 193 7.66 -9.15 10.87
N ALA A 194 7.46 -10.37 10.40
CA ALA A 194 8.44 -11.44 10.46
C ALA A 194 9.35 -11.44 9.22
N GLU A 195 8.77 -11.14 8.05
CA GLU A 195 9.47 -11.13 6.78
C GLU A 195 8.69 -10.29 5.76
N THR A 196 9.41 -9.63 4.86
CA THR A 196 8.84 -9.02 3.65
C THR A 196 9.65 -9.51 2.46
N THR A 197 8.95 -10.04 1.46
CA THR A 197 9.56 -10.50 0.21
C THR A 197 8.94 -9.75 -0.97
N TYR A 198 9.72 -9.65 -2.04
CA TYR A 198 9.28 -9.01 -3.27
C TYR A 198 9.22 -10.05 -4.38
N PRO A 199 8.24 -9.98 -5.29
CA PRO A 199 8.15 -10.90 -6.40
C PRO A 199 9.36 -10.78 -7.32
N THR A 200 9.71 -11.89 -7.98
CA THR A 200 10.73 -11.90 -9.04
C THR A 200 10.20 -11.40 -10.38
N HIS A 201 8.89 -11.23 -10.50
CA HIS A 201 8.22 -10.69 -11.67
C HIS A 201 8.00 -9.18 -11.54
N THR A 202 7.75 -8.50 -12.66
CA THR A 202 7.38 -7.08 -12.65
C THR A 202 5.93 -6.97 -12.17
N PRO A 203 5.65 -6.23 -11.07
CA PRO A 203 4.29 -6.02 -10.60
C PRO A 203 3.40 -5.44 -11.71
N PRO A 204 2.11 -5.77 -11.74
CA PRO A 204 1.16 -5.10 -12.63
C PRO A 204 1.27 -3.58 -12.47
N ALA A 205 1.37 -2.87 -13.59
CA ALA A 205 1.44 -1.41 -13.60
C ALA A 205 0.24 -0.86 -14.37
N PRO A 206 -0.34 0.27 -13.93
CA PRO A 206 -1.39 0.92 -14.69
C PRO A 206 -0.90 1.50 -16.02
N ASP A 207 -1.86 1.89 -16.85
CA ASP A 207 -1.59 2.43 -18.19
C ASP A 207 -0.77 3.74 -18.13
N GLN A 208 -0.89 4.48 -17.02
CA GLN A 208 -0.05 5.62 -16.67
C GLN A 208 0.87 5.24 -15.49
N PRO A 209 2.11 4.78 -15.72
CA PRO A 209 2.95 4.23 -14.66
C PRO A 209 3.33 5.22 -13.55
N ARG A 210 3.26 6.53 -13.82
CA ARG A 210 3.50 7.60 -12.84
C ARG A 210 2.24 8.05 -12.10
N ALA A 211 1.07 7.52 -12.44
CA ALA A 211 -0.13 7.83 -11.69
C ALA A 211 -0.02 7.26 -10.27
N VAL A 212 -0.26 8.10 -9.27
CA VAL A 212 -0.34 7.74 -7.85
C VAL A 212 -1.68 7.17 -7.45
N ASN A 213 -2.69 7.30 -8.32
CA ASN A 213 -4.04 6.82 -8.10
C ASN A 213 -4.62 6.37 -9.44
N VAL A 214 -5.35 5.25 -9.43
CA VAL A 214 -6.09 4.71 -10.56
C VAL A 214 -7.45 4.22 -10.15
N SER A 215 -8.39 4.19 -11.10
CA SER A 215 -9.78 3.82 -10.85
C SER A 215 -9.91 2.41 -10.28
N LEU A 216 -10.91 2.16 -9.43
CA LEU A 216 -11.24 0.83 -8.90
C LEU A 216 -11.44 -0.19 -10.03
N THR A 217 -12.04 0.22 -11.15
CA THR A 217 -12.20 -0.62 -12.34
C THR A 217 -10.86 -1.01 -12.96
N GLU A 218 -9.89 -0.10 -13.02
CA GLU A 218 -8.55 -0.42 -13.51
C GLU A 218 -7.82 -1.36 -12.53
N ARG A 219 -7.96 -1.16 -11.21
CA ARG A 219 -7.42 -2.10 -10.20
C ARG A 219 -7.98 -3.51 -10.42
N ALA A 220 -9.28 -3.64 -10.60
CA ALA A 220 -9.93 -4.92 -10.86
C ALA A 220 -9.42 -5.59 -12.15
N ARG A 221 -9.24 -4.81 -13.22
CA ARG A 221 -8.67 -5.29 -14.50
C ARG A 221 -7.25 -5.82 -14.34
N LEU A 222 -6.41 -5.15 -13.55
CA LEU A 222 -5.00 -5.49 -13.37
C LEU A 222 -4.80 -6.70 -12.48
N LEU A 223 -5.61 -6.84 -11.42
CA LEU A 223 -5.35 -7.77 -10.33
C LEU A 223 -6.21 -9.04 -10.39
N GLY A 224 -7.46 -8.93 -10.85
CA GLY A 224 -8.40 -10.04 -10.92
C GLY A 224 -8.84 -10.59 -9.56
N ASP A 225 -9.32 -11.83 -9.58
CA ASP A 225 -9.93 -12.48 -8.41
C ASP A 225 -8.95 -12.66 -7.23
N GLY A 226 -9.50 -12.62 -6.02
CA GLY A 226 -8.76 -12.83 -4.77
C GLY A 226 -8.13 -11.57 -4.18
N TRP A 227 -8.08 -10.46 -4.94
CA TRP A 227 -7.69 -9.16 -4.40
C TRP A 227 -8.87 -8.42 -3.78
N VAL A 228 -8.57 -7.59 -2.80
CA VAL A 228 -9.50 -6.79 -2.01
C VAL A 228 -8.96 -5.37 -1.95
N VAL A 229 -9.83 -4.36 -2.06
CA VAL A 229 -9.41 -2.97 -1.84
C VAL A 229 -9.56 -2.60 -0.35
N PRO A 230 -8.67 -1.76 0.21
CA PRO A 230 -8.79 -1.29 1.59
C PRO A 230 -10.12 -0.63 1.91
N ALA A 231 -10.49 -0.58 3.19
CA ALA A 231 -11.72 0.04 3.66
C ALA A 231 -11.82 1.54 3.30
N ASP A 232 -10.68 2.21 3.18
CA ASP A 232 -10.54 3.61 2.77
C ASP A 232 -10.22 3.80 1.28
N ALA A 233 -10.37 2.74 0.47
CA ALA A 233 -10.05 2.81 -0.94
C ALA A 233 -10.91 3.84 -1.68
N THR A 234 -10.22 4.69 -2.45
CA THR A 234 -10.84 5.81 -3.15
C THR A 234 -10.17 6.05 -4.49
N ASP A 235 -10.97 6.51 -5.45
CA ASP A 235 -10.52 6.97 -6.77
C ASP A 235 -10.29 8.49 -6.79
N THR A 236 -10.48 9.16 -5.66
CA THR A 236 -10.22 10.60 -5.53
C THR A 236 -8.78 10.82 -5.10
N PHE A 237 -8.04 11.61 -5.88
CA PHE A 237 -6.70 12.03 -5.48
C PHE A 237 -6.77 12.94 -4.24
N ASP A 238 -5.95 12.65 -3.24
CA ASP A 238 -5.82 13.43 -2.02
C ASP A 238 -4.73 14.49 -2.21
N PRO A 239 -5.09 15.78 -2.30
CA PRO A 239 -4.11 16.86 -2.49
C PRO A 239 -3.21 17.04 -1.25
N THR A 240 -3.50 16.41 -0.11
CA THR A 240 -2.72 16.53 1.12
C THR A 240 -1.49 15.63 1.17
N ILE A 241 -1.31 14.74 0.18
CA ILE A 241 -0.10 13.90 0.02
C ILE A 241 1.17 14.77 -0.10
N GLY A 242 1.02 16.06 -0.41
CA GLY A 242 2.12 17.03 -0.24
C GLY A 242 3.23 16.88 -1.27
N ILE A 243 2.92 16.21 -2.38
CA ILE A 243 3.71 16.20 -3.61
C ILE A 243 2.99 17.10 -4.61
N GLY A 244 3.73 18.06 -5.19
CA GLY A 244 3.23 18.86 -6.32
C GLY A 244 2.92 18.00 -7.54
N GLU A 245 2.71 18.62 -8.71
CA GLU A 245 2.50 17.85 -9.95
C GLU A 245 3.68 16.87 -10.20
N LEU A 246 3.33 15.59 -10.43
CA LEU A 246 4.25 14.47 -10.75
C LEU A 246 4.38 14.25 -12.26
#